data_AF-A0A125JUI1-F1
#
_entry.id   AF-A0A125JUI1-F1
#
_cell.length_a   1.000
_cell.length_b   1.000
_cell.length_c   1.000
_cell.angle_alpha   90.00
_cell.angle_beta   90.00
_cell.angle_gamma   90.00
#
_symmetry.space_group_name_H-M   'P 1'
#
loop_
_entity.id
_entity.type
_entity.pdbx_description
1 polymer ?
#
loop_
_entity_poly.entity_id
_entity_poly.type
_entity_poly.pdbx_seq_one_letter_code
_entity_poly.pdbx_strand_id
1 'polypeptide(L)' 'MARALVAAHANRANDPAFYDAKIAIAQFYAEHILVQAGGLEASIVGARGGEGVLALTEDQF' A
#
# COMPACT_ATOMS: atom_id res chain seq x y z
N MET A 1 5.75 -4.87 4.74
CA MET A 1 5.57 -6.32 4.47
C MET A 1 6.80 -7.02 3.90
N ALA A 2 7.69 -6.36 3.15
CA ALA A 2 8.93 -7.00 2.64
C ALA A 2 9.79 -7.69 3.72
N ARG A 3 10.02 -7.03 4.87
CA ARG A 3 10.74 -7.66 6.00
C ARG A 3 10.00 -8.85 6.60
N ALA A 4 8.66 -8.82 6.62
CA ALA A 4 7.84 -9.94 7.09
C ALA A 4 7.93 -11.14 6.14
N LEU A 5 7.98 -10.90 4.82
CA LEU A 5 8.19 -11.95 3.82
C LEU A 5 9.54 -12.66 4.02
N VAL A 6 10.62 -11.90 4.22
CA VAL A 6 11.97 -12.46 4.50
C VAL A 6 11.96 -13.32 5.76
N ALA A 7 11.37 -12.83 6.85
CA ALA A 7 11.27 -13.58 8.11
C ALA A 7 10.41 -14.85 7.97
N ALA A 8 9.32 -14.80 7.19
CA ALA A 8 8.46 -15.95 6.95
C ALA A 8 9.15 -17.02 6.12
N HIS A 9 9.88 -16.65 5.07
CA HIS A 9 10.71 -17.59 4.32
C HIS A 9 11.77 -18.27 5.20
N ALA A 10 12.45 -17.49 6.06
CA ALA A 10 13.49 -18.03 6.94
C ALA A 10 12.96 -19.06 7.96
N ASN A 11 11.71 -18.90 8.42
CA ASN A 11 11.12 -19.76 9.44
C ASN A 11 10.16 -20.82 8.90
N ARG A 12 9.99 -20.91 7.58
CA ARG A 12 8.99 -21.78 6.94
C ARG A 12 9.02 -23.23 7.44
N ALA A 13 10.20 -23.78 7.68
CA ALA A 13 10.35 -25.16 8.15
C ALA A 13 9.76 -25.43 9.54
N ASN A 14 9.61 -24.39 10.39
CA ASN A 14 9.12 -24.53 11.76
C ASN A 14 7.59 -24.73 11.81
N ASP A 15 6.85 -24.10 10.89
CA ASP A 15 5.40 -24.25 10.72
C ASP A 15 5.01 -23.89 9.27
N PRO A 16 5.08 -24.86 8.34
CA PRO A 16 4.88 -24.57 6.92
C PRO A 16 3.52 -23.95 6.62
N ALA A 17 2.44 -24.39 7.28
CA ALA A 17 1.10 -23.89 7.01
C ALA A 17 0.96 -22.41 7.42
N PHE A 18 1.45 -22.06 8.60
CA PHE A 18 1.42 -20.68 9.07
C PHE A 18 2.30 -19.75 8.22
N TYR A 19 3.53 -20.17 7.94
CA TYR A 19 4.47 -19.33 7.20
C TYR A 19 4.13 -19.20 5.71
N ASP A 20 3.55 -20.23 5.08
CA ASP A 20 3.05 -20.14 3.71
C ASP A 20 1.90 -19.13 3.61
N ALA A 21 1.00 -19.11 4.60
CA ALA A 21 -0.03 -18.07 4.67
C ALA A 21 0.58 -16.66 4.82
N LYS A 22 1.62 -16.49 5.65
CA LYS A 22 2.30 -15.20 5.81
C LYS A 22 3.05 -14.75 4.56
N ILE A 23 3.66 -15.69 3.83
CA ILE A 23 4.30 -15.42 2.53
C ILE A 23 3.24 -14.91 1.55
N ALA A 24 2.12 -15.62 1.40
CA ALA A 24 1.04 -15.24 0.50
C ALA A 24 0.46 -13.86 0.83
N ILE A 25 0.21 -13.57 2.11
CA ILE A 25 -0.30 -12.27 2.56
C ILE A 25 0.70 -11.15 2.26
N ALA A 26 1.99 -11.37 2.52
CA ALA A 26 3.00 -10.35 2.31
C ALA A 26 3.19 -10.02 0.82
N GLN A 27 3.12 -11.04 -0.05
CA GLN A 27 3.13 -10.88 -1.51
C GLN A 27 1.88 -10.14 -2.00
N PHE A 28 0.69 -10.60 -1.59
CA PHE A 28 -0.57 -9.95 -1.97
C PHE A 28 -0.58 -8.46 -1.60
N TYR A 29 -0.17 -8.12 -0.38
CA TYR A 29 -0.07 -6.74 0.05
C TYR A 29 0.89 -5.92 -0.83
N ALA A 30 2.05 -6.47 -1.16
CA ALA A 30 3.05 -5.79 -1.98
C ALA A 30 2.53 -5.51 -3.40
N GLU A 31 1.80 -6.46 -3.99
CA GLU A 31 1.36 -6.40 -5.39
C GLU A 31 0.05 -5.65 -5.58
N HIS A 32 -0.86 -5.68 -4.60
CA HIS A 32 -2.22 -5.17 -4.77
C HIS A 32 -2.51 -3.92 -3.94
N ILE A 33 -1.88 -3.78 -2.78
CA ILE A 33 -2.16 -2.68 -1.84
C ILE A 33 -1.06 -1.63 -1.91
N LEU A 34 0.20 -2.04 -1.77
CA LEU A 34 1.33 -1.10 -1.71
C LEU A 34 1.53 -0.33 -3.02
N VAL A 35 1.15 -0.92 -4.16
CA VAL A 35 1.20 -0.24 -5.47
C VAL A 35 0.35 1.04 -5.52
N GLN A 36 -0.69 1.13 -4.69
CA GLN A 36 -1.55 2.31 -4.61
C GLN A 36 -0.85 3.51 -3.96
N ALA A 37 0.22 3.28 -3.18
CA ALA A 37 0.87 4.33 -2.40
C ALA A 37 1.39 5.48 -3.26
N GLY A 38 1.94 5.21 -4.44
CA GLY A 38 2.40 6.26 -5.37
C GLY A 38 1.25 7.10 -5.92
N GLY A 39 0.11 6.47 -6.25
CA GLY A 39 -1.08 7.21 -6.69
C GLY A 39 -1.68 8.08 -5.59
N LEU A 40 -1.71 7.58 -4.35
CA LEU A 40 -2.15 8.33 -3.19
C LEU A 40 -1.21 9.49 -2.85
N GLU A 41 0.10 9.27 -2.93
CA GLU A 41 1.07 10.34 -2.74
C GLU A 41 0.86 11.44 -3.79
N ALA A 42 0.77 11.08 -5.07
CA ALA A 42 0.54 12.02 -6.15
C ALA A 42 -0.78 12.79 -5.99
N SER A 43 -1.86 12.15 -5.52
CA SER A 43 -3.13 12.84 -5.28
C SER A 43 -3.06 13.85 -4.14
N ILE A 44 -2.20 13.60 -3.14
CA ILE A 44 -1.99 14.48 -2.00
C ILE A 44 -1.06 15.66 -2.37
N VAL A 45 0.08 15.38 -3.00
CA VAL A 45 1.10 16.41 -3.29
C VAL A 45 0.88 17.12 -4.63
N GLY A 46 0.05 16.56 -5.51
CA GLY A 46 -0.19 17.06 -6.86
C GLY A 46 -0.98 18.37 -6.92
N ALA A 47 -1.68 18.76 -5.84
CA ALA A 47 -2.39 20.03 -5.74
C ALA A 47 -1.39 21.20 -5.66
N ARG A 48 -0.97 21.69 -6.82
CA ARG A 48 -0.12 22.88 -6.92
C ARG A 48 -0.95 24.12 -6.62
N GLY A 49 -0.47 24.97 -5.72
CA GLY A 49 -1.05 26.30 -5.50
C GLY A 49 -2.45 26.35 -4.86
N GLY A 50 -2.94 25.25 -4.26
CA GLY A 50 -4.27 25.22 -3.64
C GLY A 50 -5.44 24.97 -4.60
N GLU A 51 -5.14 24.61 -5.86
CA GLU A 51 -6.11 24.23 -6.90
C GLU A 51 -6.74 22.85 -6.64
N GLY A 52 -7.49 22.76 -5.54
CA GLY A 52 -8.29 21.59 -5.18
C GLY A 52 -9.70 22.01 -4.79
N VAL A 53 -10.38 21.18 -4.00
CA VAL A 53 -11.74 21.45 -3.50
C VAL A 53 -11.86 22.83 -2.82
N LEU A 54 -10.79 23.31 -2.18
CA LEU A 54 -10.78 24.62 -1.50
C LEU A 54 -10.73 25.83 -2.45
N ALA A 55 -10.50 25.63 -3.75
CA ALA A 55 -10.51 26.69 -4.76
C ALA A 55 -11.86 26.82 -5.49
N LEU A 56 -12.80 25.92 -5.23
CA LEU A 56 -14.13 25.94 -5.86
C LEU A 56 -15.04 26.96 -5.19
N THR A 57 -15.84 27.67 -5.99
CA THR A 57 -16.95 28.48 -5.49
C THR A 57 -18.15 27.60 -5.16
N GLU A 58 -19.09 28.09 -4.35
CA GLU A 58 -20.28 27.32 -3.94
C GLU A 58 -21.09 26.80 -5.14
N ASP A 59 -21.27 27.62 -6.18
CA ASP A 59 -21.99 27.23 -7.41
C ASP A 59 -21.31 26.11 -8.23
N GLN A 60 -20.11 25.67 -7.86
CA GLN A 60 -19.33 24.63 -8.55
C GLN A 60 -19.41 23.24 -7.88
N PHE A 61 -20.14 23.12 -6.77
CA PHE A 61 -20.41 21.86 -6.06
C PHE A 61 -21.75 21.25 -6.46
#